data_AF-A0A290XEN1-F1
#
_entry.id   AF-A0A290XEN1-F1
#
_cell.length_a   1.000
_cell.length_b   1.000
_cell.length_c   1.000
_cell.angle_alpha   90.00
_cell.angle_beta   90.00
_cell.angle_gamma   90.00
#
_symmetry.space_group_name_H-M   'P 1'
#
loop_
_entity.id
_entity.type
_entity.pdbx_description
1 polymer ?
#
loop_
_entity_poly.entity_id
_entity_poly.type
_entity_poly.pdbx_seq_one_letter_code
_entity_poly.pdbx_strand_id
1 'polypeptide(L)' 'MGRLLLVVLAAGLLAVTLTWRTSDIEFLDGGQIRVTQSMWWGRQKTVATVEYSAQDGWVEIDEEQARVPLGSRAVRVRN' A
#
# COMPACT_ATOMS: atom_id res chain seq x y z
N MET A 1 26.47 29.10 -12.86
CA MET A 1 26.10 28.39 -11.61
C MET A 1 24.60 28.31 -11.36
N GLY A 2 23.81 29.39 -11.49
CA GLY A 2 22.36 29.34 -11.19
C GLY A 2 21.53 28.31 -11.99
N ARG A 3 21.86 28.07 -13.26
CA ARG A 3 21.15 27.06 -14.09
C ARG A 3 21.34 25.62 -13.60
N LEU A 4 22.52 25.26 -13.09
CA LEU A 4 22.77 23.92 -12.56
C LEU A 4 21.98 23.68 -11.26
N LEU A 5 21.91 24.70 -10.41
CA LEU A 5 21.14 24.68 -9.17
C LEU A 5 19.64 24.49 -9.44
N LEU A 6 19.11 25.16 -10.47
CA LEU A 6 17.72 25.01 -10.91
C LEU A 6 17.40 23.60 -11.41
N VAL A 7 18.33 22.97 -12.15
CA VAL A 7 18.13 21.59 -12.64
C VAL A 7 18.08 20.59 -11.49
N VAL A 8 18.95 20.73 -10.49
CA VAL A 8 18.95 19.86 -9.31
C VAL A 8 17.67 20.05 -8.49
N LEU A 9 17.22 21.29 -8.30
CA LEU A 9 15.96 21.60 -7.62
C LEU A 9 14.76 20.99 -8.35
N ALA A 10 14.69 21.14 -9.67
CA ALA A 10 13.62 20.57 -10.49
C ALA A 10 13.61 19.03 -10.43
N ALA A 11 14.78 18.40 -10.50
CA ALA A 11 14.90 16.95 -10.37
C ALA A 11 14.48 16.46 -8.97
N GLY A 12 14.86 17.18 -7.91
CA GLY A 12 14.42 16.88 -6.55
C GLY A 12 12.91 17.00 -6.38
N LEU A 13 12.30 18.04 -6.95
CA LEU A 13 10.85 18.24 -6.88
C LEU A 13 10.09 17.12 -7.60
N LEU A 14 10.57 16.73 -8.79
CA LEU A 14 9.99 15.63 -9.57
C LEU A 14 10.11 14.28 -8.86
N ALA A 15 11.24 14.03 -8.19
CA ALA A 15 11.42 12.81 -7.42
C ALA A 15 10.46 12.75 -6.23
N VAL A 16 10.27 13.86 -5.51
CA VAL A 16 9.34 13.94 -4.37
C VAL A 16 7.90 13.73 -4.83
N THR A 17 7.49 14.36 -5.93
CA THR A 17 6.14 14.13 -6.46
C THR A 17 6.00 12.67 -6.88
N LEU A 18 6.85 12.13 -7.76
CA LEU A 18 6.80 10.74 -8.24
C LEU A 18 6.84 9.67 -7.14
N THR A 19 7.39 9.95 -5.96
CA THR A 19 7.44 9.00 -4.85
C THR A 19 6.30 9.18 -3.85
N TRP A 20 5.50 10.23 -3.98
CA TRP A 20 4.37 10.46 -3.09
C TRP A 20 3.28 9.41 -3.32
N ARG A 21 3.03 8.64 -2.27
CA ARG A 21 1.97 7.65 -2.14
C ARG A 21 1.15 7.91 -0.88
N THR A 22 -0.14 7.67 -0.96
CA THR A 22 -1.05 7.63 0.19
C THR A 22 -1.53 6.20 0.37
N SER A 23 -1.71 5.78 1.62
CA SER A 23 -2.24 4.45 1.95
C SER A 23 -3.60 4.63 2.61
N ASP A 24 -4.63 4.03 2.04
CA ASP A 24 -5.99 4.00 2.57
C ASP A 24 -6.26 2.61 3.16
N ILE A 25 -6.80 2.58 4.38
CA ILE A 25 -7.19 1.35 5.08
C ILE A 25 -8.71 1.36 5.19
N GLU A 26 -9.34 0.41 4.49
CA GLU A 26 -10.79 0.26 4.46
C GLU A 26 -11.20 -0.95 5.29
N PHE A 27 -12.15 -0.75 6.20
CA PHE A 27 -12.80 -1.82 6.96
C PHE A 27 -14.12 -2.16 6.26
N LEU A 28 -14.23 -3.38 5.76
CA LEU A 28 -15.38 -3.87 5.00
C LEU A 28 -16.26 -4.77 5.88
N ASP A 29 -17.55 -4.84 5.54
CA ASP A 29 -18.50 -5.74 6.22
C ASP A 29 -18.04 -7.20 6.14
N GLY A 30 -18.18 -7.93 7.25
CA GLY A 30 -17.72 -9.31 7.36
C GLY A 30 -16.30 -9.48 7.95
N GLY A 31 -15.68 -8.42 8.47
CA GLY A 31 -14.37 -8.50 9.13
C GLY A 31 -13.20 -8.55 8.15
N GLN A 32 -13.37 -7.93 6.99
CA GLN A 32 -12.31 -7.80 5.98
C GLN A 32 -11.65 -6.41 6.08
N ILE A 33 -10.33 -6.37 5.99
CA ILE A 33 -9.51 -5.17 5.94
C ILE A 33 -8.85 -5.13 4.57
N ARG A 34 -9.04 -4.04 3.83
CA ARG A 34 -8.39 -3.81 2.55
C ARG A 34 -7.44 -2.63 2.66
N VAL A 35 -6.21 -2.81 2.17
CA VAL A 35 -5.21 -1.76 2.10
C VAL A 35 -4.96 -1.39 0.65
N THR A 36 -5.27 -0.15 0.30
CA THR A 36 -5.11 0.40 -1.05
C THR A 36 -4.05 1.49 -1.01
N GLN A 37 -3.08 1.42 -1.91
CA GLN A 37 -2.10 2.48 -2.13
C GLN A 37 -2.48 3.31 -3.34
N SER A 38 -2.62 4.62 -3.16
CA SER A 38 -2.92 5.58 -4.20
C SER A 38 -1.68 6.42 -4.51
N MET A 39 -1.34 6.54 -5.78
CA MET A 39 -0.25 7.39 -6.27
C MET A 39 -0.85 8.71 -6.78
N TRP A 40 -0.11 9.82 -6.68
CA TRP A 40 -0.63 11.15 -7.06
C TRP A 40 -1.06 11.27 -8.53
N TRP A 41 -0.52 10.41 -9.42
CA TRP A 41 -0.93 10.33 -10.82
C TRP A 41 -2.17 9.46 -11.07
N GLY A 42 -2.94 9.15 -10.02
CA GLY A 42 -4.22 8.44 -10.11
C GLY A 42 -4.10 6.92 -10.23
N ARG A 43 -2.89 6.34 -10.09
CA ARG A 43 -2.73 4.89 -10.07
C ARG A 43 -3.01 4.37 -8.66
N GLN A 44 -3.98 3.46 -8.55
CA GLN A 44 -4.29 2.76 -7.30
C GLN A 44 -3.83 1.31 -7.39
N LYS A 45 -3.24 0.78 -6.31
CA LYS A 45 -2.88 -0.63 -6.17
C LYS A 45 -3.37 -1.15 -4.81
N THR A 46 -4.20 -2.17 -4.81
CA THR A 46 -4.46 -2.96 -3.59
C THR A 46 -3.19 -3.73 -3.23
N VAL A 47 -2.67 -3.52 -2.03
CA VAL A 47 -1.41 -4.13 -1.57
C VAL A 47 -1.60 -5.24 -0.56
N ALA A 48 -2.74 -5.27 0.13
CA ALA A 48 -3.09 -6.37 1.01
C ALA A 48 -4.62 -6.44 1.18
N THR A 49 -5.15 -7.65 1.23
CA THR A 49 -6.50 -7.92 1.70
C THR A 49 -6.41 -8.93 2.83
N VAL A 50 -6.93 -8.58 4.00
CA VAL A 50 -6.95 -9.43 5.17
C VAL A 50 -8.40 -9.73 5.51
N GLU A 51 -8.73 -10.98 5.79
CA GLU A 51 -10.08 -11.42 6.12
C GLU A 51 -10.05 -12.21 7.42
N TYR A 52 -11.09 -12.07 8.23
CA TYR A 52 -11.30 -12.94 9.39
C TYR A 52 -12.02 -14.24 8.99
N SER A 53 -11.39 -15.39 9.24
CA SER A 53 -11.93 -16.74 9.09
C SER A 53 -12.24 -17.34 10.45
N ALA A 54 -13.42 -17.95 10.62
CA ALA A 54 -13.81 -18.63 11.84
C ALA A 54 -12.97 -19.88 12.15
N GLN A 55 -12.33 -20.49 11.14
CA GLN A 55 -11.47 -21.67 11.30
C GLN A 55 -10.00 -21.30 11.56
N ASP A 56 -9.49 -20.26 10.87
CA ASP A 56 -8.05 -19.98 10.82
C ASP A 56 -7.66 -18.63 11.45
N GLY A 57 -8.63 -17.85 11.95
CA GLY A 57 -8.41 -16.50 12.45
C GLY A 57 -8.17 -15.49 11.32
N TRP A 58 -7.26 -14.54 11.50
CA TRP A 58 -6.93 -13.57 10.44
C TRP A 58 -6.13 -14.24 9.31
N VAL A 59 -6.55 -14.03 8.07
CA VAL A 59 -5.99 -14.62 6.86
C VAL A 59 -5.68 -13.52 5.85
N GLU A 60 -4.48 -13.53 5.28
CA GLU A 60 -4.12 -12.66 4.15
C GLU A 60 -4.48 -13.36 2.82
N ILE A 61 -5.08 -12.60 1.91
CA ILE A 61 -5.38 -13.03 0.54
C ILE A 61 -4.31 -12.41 -0.37
N ASP A 62 -3.44 -13.26 -0.89
CA ASP A 62 -2.36 -12.87 -1.82
C ASP A 62 -2.89 -12.54 -3.23
N GLU A 63 -2.06 -11.99 -4.11
CA GLU A 63 -2.39 -11.66 -5.51
C GLU A 63 -2.87 -12.91 -6.30
N GLU A 64 -2.45 -14.12 -5.91
CA GLU A 64 -2.91 -15.41 -6.47
C GLU A 64 -4.22 -15.95 -5.86
N GLN A 65 -4.89 -15.17 -5.01
CA GLN A 65 -6.03 -15.60 -4.18
C GLN A 65 -5.71 -16.73 -3.20
N ALA A 66 -4.43 -17.00 -2.96
CA ALA A 66 -4.00 -17.93 -1.93
C ALA A 66 -4.34 -17.37 -0.54
N ARG A 67 -5.00 -18.18 0.28
CA ARG A 67 -5.34 -17.86 1.67
C ARG A 67 -4.19 -18.27 2.58
N VAL A 68 -3.50 -17.29 3.16
CA VAL A 68 -2.36 -17.52 4.05
C VAL A 68 -2.73 -17.10 5.47
N PRO A 69 -2.83 -18.04 6.43
CA PRO A 69 -3.16 -17.70 7.82
C PRO A 69 -2.03 -16.89 8.47
N LEU A 70 -2.42 -15.82 9.17
CA LEU A 70 -1.49 -14.85 9.78
C LEU A 70 -1.04 -15.25 11.20
N GLY A 71 -1.37 -16.45 11.66
CA GLY A 71 -1.19 -16.90 13.05
C GLY A 71 0.21 -16.72 13.66
N SER A 72 1.26 -16.53 12.84
CA SER A 72 2.62 -16.22 13.28
C SER A 72 3.29 -15.06 12.51
N ARG A 73 2.58 -14.40 11.60
CA ARG A 73 3.12 -13.34 10.73
C ARG A 73 2.41 -12.01 10.99
N ALA A 74 3.19 -10.99 11.31
CA ALA A 74 2.69 -9.63 11.37
C ALA A 74 2.51 -9.06 9.95
N VAL A 75 1.30 -8.61 9.62
CA VAL A 75 1.07 -7.82 8.40
C VAL A 75 1.68 -6.44 8.62
N ARG A 76 2.75 -6.15 7.90
CA ARG A 76 3.41 -4.84 7.96
C ARG A 76 2.87 -3.96 6.83
N VAL A 77 1.96 -3.06 7.18
CA VAL A 77 1.57 -1.96 6.30
C VAL A 77 2.72 -0.94 6.31
N ARG A 78 3.56 -0.98 5.27
CA ARG A 78 4.64 0.00 5.09
C ARG A 78 4.17 1.10 4.15
N ASN A 79 4.09 2.32 4.69
CA ASN A 79 3.92 3.54 3.90
C ASN A 79 5.19 3.87 3.12
#